data_AF-A0AAW1EII3-F1
#
_entry.id   AF-A0AAW1EII3-F1
#
_cell.length_a   1.000
_cell.length_b   1.000
_cell.length_c   1.000
_cell.angle_alpha   90.00
_cell.angle_beta   90.00
_cell.angle_gamma   90.00
#
_symmetry.space_group_name_H-M   'P 1'
#
loop_
_entity.id
_entity.type
_entity.pdbx_description
1 polymer ?
#
loop_
_entity_poly.entity_id
_entity_poly.type
_entity_poly.pdbx_seq_one_letter_code
_entity_poly.pdbx_strand_id
1 'polypeptide(L)'
;MALHDARRETHTRVLFHTEDETARVKWQRECYTANGEDYRGFQNQTSLHGGKPCLFWNETFQHPYNTLKYPNGEGGLGSHNYCR
;
A
#
# COMPACT_ATOMS: atom_id res chain seq x y z
N MET A 1 40.00 37.44 -30.41
CA MET A 1 39.02 37.14 -29.34
C MET A 1 37.99 36.19 -29.92
N ALA A 2 38.17 34.89 -29.70
CA ALA A 2 37.20 33.88 -30.08
C ALA A 2 36.53 33.38 -28.81
N LEU A 3 35.23 33.62 -28.66
CA LEU A 3 34.39 32.95 -27.67
C LEU A 3 33.34 32.17 -28.45
N HIS A 4 33.53 30.86 -28.48
CA HIS A 4 32.54 29.91 -28.97
C HIS A 4 31.37 29.90 -27.98
N ASP A 5 30.16 30.14 -28.46
CA ASP A 5 28.98 29.55 -27.84
C ASP A 5 28.11 28.94 -28.94
N ALA A 6 27.95 27.63 -28.85
CA ALA A 6 27.37 26.77 -29.84
C ALA A 6 25.98 26.32 -29.35
N ARG A 7 25.00 26.59 -30.20
CA ARG A 7 23.90 25.67 -30.53
C ARG A 7 23.04 25.17 -29.35
N ARG A 8 21.90 25.85 -29.18
CA ARG A 8 20.55 25.31 -28.87
C ARG A 8 20.52 23.79 -28.53
N GLU A 9 20.58 23.46 -27.24
CA GLU A 9 20.43 22.08 -26.74
C GLU A 9 19.07 21.88 -26.04
N THR A 10 18.26 21.03 -26.67
CA THR A 10 17.17 20.26 -26.09
C THR A 10 17.70 19.29 -25.04
N HIS A 11 17.77 19.68 -23.76
CA HIS A 11 17.61 18.76 -22.63
C HIS A 11 17.57 19.57 -21.33
N THR A 12 16.47 19.48 -20.58
CA THR A 12 16.38 20.10 -19.26
C THR A 12 17.41 19.43 -18.34
N ARG A 13 18.47 20.17 -18.01
CA ARG A 13 19.54 19.76 -17.10
C ARG A 13 18.97 19.60 -15.69
N VAL A 14 19.23 18.42 -15.12
CA VAL A 14 18.86 18.01 -13.76
C VAL A 14 19.45 18.99 -12.75
N LEU A 15 18.60 19.69 -11.99
CA LEU A 15 18.99 20.30 -10.73
C LEU A 15 18.75 19.26 -9.65
N PHE A 16 19.83 18.60 -9.22
CA PHE A 16 19.84 17.83 -7.98
C PHE A 16 19.71 18.81 -6.82
N HIS A 17 18.48 19.08 -6.39
CA HIS A 17 18.24 19.55 -5.04
C HIS A 17 18.00 18.32 -4.17
N THR A 18 18.71 18.30 -3.06
CA THR A 18 18.67 17.29 -2.00
C THR A 18 17.25 17.21 -1.44
N GLU A 19 16.40 16.40 -2.06
CA GLU A 19 15.10 16.00 -1.54
C GLU A 19 15.25 14.60 -0.95
N ASP A 20 15.57 14.60 0.35
CA ASP A 20 14.97 13.73 1.36
C ASP A 20 14.83 12.24 1.00
N GLU A 21 15.67 11.40 1.60
CA GLU A 21 15.62 9.92 1.50
C GLU A 21 14.28 9.29 1.95
N THR A 22 13.29 10.08 2.36
CA THR A 22 11.95 9.62 2.74
C THR A 22 10.92 9.60 1.59
N ALA A 23 11.21 10.22 0.43
CA ALA A 23 10.21 10.44 -0.63
C ALA A 23 10.04 9.28 -1.64
N ARG A 24 10.47 8.06 -1.29
CA ARG A 24 10.15 6.84 -2.07
C ARG A 24 9.68 5.68 -1.20
N VAL A 25 8.94 5.95 -0.11
CA VAL A 25 7.90 4.99 0.29
C VAL A 25 6.86 4.99 -0.84
N LYS A 26 7.15 4.22 -1.88
CA LYS A 26 6.18 3.85 -2.89
C LYS A 26 5.09 3.16 -2.09
N TRP A 27 3.99 3.85 -1.84
CA TRP A 27 2.73 3.23 -1.43
C TRP A 27 2.41 2.26 -2.54
N GLN A 28 2.93 1.03 -2.43
CA GLN A 28 2.52 -0.08 -3.27
C GLN A 28 1.05 -0.22 -2.92
N ARG A 29 0.19 0.40 -3.72
CA ARG A 29 -1.24 0.14 -3.67
C ARG A 29 -1.33 -1.35 -3.95
N GLU A 30 -1.55 -2.13 -2.90
CA GLU A 30 -1.80 -3.54 -3.00
C GLU A 30 -3.05 -3.66 -3.86
N CYS A 31 -2.83 -4.00 -5.13
CA CYS A 31 -3.90 -4.22 -6.08
C CYS A 31 -4.54 -5.55 -5.74
N TYR A 32 -5.85 -5.61 -5.89
CA TYR A 32 -6.66 -6.80 -5.73
C TYR A 32 -7.43 -7.04 -7.03
N THR A 33 -7.82 -8.28 -7.29
CA THR A 33 -8.52 -8.65 -8.53
C THR A 33 -10.03 -8.76 -8.30
N ALA A 34 -10.82 -8.29 -9.27
CA ALA A 34 -12.29 -8.36 -9.25
C ALA A 34 -12.93 -7.93 -7.91
N ASN A 35 -13.40 -8.89 -7.10
CA ASN A 35 -14.03 -8.69 -5.81
C ASN A 35 -13.05 -8.58 -4.63
N GLY A 36 -11.75 -8.81 -4.88
CA GLY A 36 -10.66 -8.71 -3.93
C GLY A 36 -10.46 -9.93 -3.03
N GLU A 37 -10.96 -11.10 -3.41
CA GLU A 37 -10.73 -12.36 -2.67
C GLU A 37 -9.24 -12.72 -2.49
N ASP A 38 -8.40 -12.27 -3.43
CA ASP A 38 -6.94 -12.44 -3.42
C ASP A 38 -6.20 -11.38 -2.59
N TYR A 39 -6.90 -10.40 -2.01
CA TYR A 39 -6.26 -9.33 -1.26
C TYR A 39 -5.55 -9.88 -0.01
N ARG A 40 -4.23 -9.68 0.06
CA ARG A 40 -3.39 -10.10 1.20
C ARG A 40 -2.66 -8.96 1.87
N GLY A 41 -3.21 -7.76 1.71
CA GLY A 41 -2.62 -6.55 2.21
C GLY A 41 -2.78 -6.30 3.70
N PHE A 42 -2.22 -5.17 4.13
CA PHE A 42 -2.09 -4.77 5.54
C PHE A 42 -3.05 -3.65 5.98
N GLN A 43 -3.97 -3.21 5.11
CA GLN A 43 -4.98 -2.23 5.48
C GLN A 43 -5.88 -2.79 6.59
N ASN A 44 -5.97 -2.12 7.73
CA ASN A 44 -6.83 -2.51 8.86
C ASN A 44 -7.80 -1.39 9.28
N GLN A 45 -8.05 -0.46 8.36
CA GLN A 45 -9.05 0.58 8.49
C GLN A 45 -9.99 0.53 7.29
N THR A 46 -11.26 0.81 7.54
CA THR A 46 -12.31 0.84 6.51
C THR A 46 -12.08 1.91 5.43
N SER A 47 -11.31 2.97 5.73
CA SER A 47 -10.88 4.02 4.80
C SER A 47 -9.59 4.65 5.32
N LEU A 48 -8.74 5.16 4.42
CA LEU A 48 -7.54 5.93 4.79
C LEU A 48 -7.88 7.30 5.40
N HIS A 49 -9.08 7.81 5.15
CA HIS A 49 -9.54 9.11 5.64
C HIS A 49 -10.83 8.92 6.43
N GLY A 50 -10.77 9.13 7.76
CA GLY A 50 -11.92 9.03 8.65
C GLY A 50 -12.50 7.62 8.83
N GLY A 51 -11.72 6.58 8.51
CA GLY A 51 -12.13 5.19 8.66
C GLY A 51 -12.24 4.75 10.13
N LYS A 52 -13.03 3.71 10.36
CA LYS A 52 -13.04 2.96 11.62
C LYS A 52 -12.02 1.82 11.58
N PRO A 53 -11.39 1.48 12.72
CA PRO A 53 -10.48 0.33 12.83
C PRO A 53 -11.25 -0.99 12.68
N CYS A 54 -10.62 -1.97 12.04
CA CYS A 54 -11.13 -3.32 11.89
C CYS A 54 -10.96 -4.14 13.18
N LEU A 55 -11.87 -5.10 13.39
CA LEU A 55 -11.77 -6.10 14.45
C LEU A 55 -10.80 -7.22 14.06
N PHE A 56 -10.22 -7.89 15.07
CA PHE A 56 -9.32 -9.03 14.86
C PHE A 56 -10.08 -10.31 14.48
N TRP A 57 -9.61 -11.02 13.45
CA TRP A 57 -10.24 -12.27 13.01
C TRP A 57 -10.11 -13.41 14.02
N ASN A 58 -9.12 -13.35 14.91
CA ASN A 58 -8.90 -14.30 15.99
C ASN A 58 -9.61 -13.94 17.30
N GLU A 59 -10.49 -12.93 17.30
CA GLU A 59 -11.23 -12.48 18.49
C GLU A 59 -12.73 -12.26 18.20
N THR A 60 -13.18 -12.55 16.98
CA THR A 60 -14.53 -12.29 16.47
C THR A 60 -15.38 -13.57 16.42
N PHE A 61 -15.26 -14.43 17.42
CA PHE A 61 -15.91 -15.75 17.46
C PHE A 61 -17.44 -15.71 17.47
N GLN A 62 -18.03 -14.56 17.83
CA GLN A 62 -19.46 -14.31 17.73
C GLN A 62 -19.96 -14.08 16.29
N HIS A 63 -19.05 -13.86 15.33
CA HIS A 63 -19.36 -13.58 13.94
C HIS A 63 -19.11 -14.79 13.03
N PRO A 64 -19.75 -14.85 11.83
CA PRO A 64 -19.64 -16.01 10.95
C PRO A 64 -18.26 -16.27 10.34
N TYR A 65 -17.35 -15.29 10.34
CA TYR A 65 -15.99 -15.38 9.81
C TYR A 65 -14.99 -15.06 10.91
N ASN A 66 -14.20 -16.06 11.28
CA ASN A 66 -13.17 -16.00 12.32
C ASN A 66 -12.22 -17.20 12.16
N THR A 67 -11.09 -17.17 12.87
CA THR A 67 -10.05 -18.22 12.76
C THR A 67 -10.45 -19.57 13.37
N LEU A 68 -11.46 -19.63 14.24
CA LEU A 68 -11.96 -20.90 14.78
C LEU A 68 -12.75 -21.68 13.72
N LYS A 69 -13.53 -20.97 12.90
CA LYS A 69 -14.34 -21.58 11.83
C LYS A 69 -13.55 -21.80 10.53
N TYR A 70 -12.56 -20.95 10.26
CA TYR A 70 -11.70 -21.02 9.07
C TYR A 70 -10.23 -21.15 9.51
N PRO A 71 -9.79 -22.37 9.86
CA PRO A 71 -8.43 -22.62 10.31
C PRO A 71 -7.42 -22.51 9.14
N ASN A 72 -6.13 -22.68 9.45
CA ASN A 72 -5.04 -22.79 8.47
C ASN A 72 -4.89 -21.62 7.47
N GLY A 73 -5.41 -20.44 7.78
CA GLY A 73 -5.31 -19.29 6.89
C GLY A 73 -6.30 -19.29 5.74
N GLU A 74 -7.37 -20.09 5.80
CA GLU A 74 -8.46 -20.06 4.82
C GLU A 74 -9.02 -18.64 4.66
N GLY A 75 -9.21 -18.19 3.43
CA GLY A 75 -9.62 -16.81 3.12
C GLY A 75 -8.61 -15.73 3.52
N GLY A 76 -7.40 -16.12 3.95
CA GLY A 76 -6.42 -15.19 4.49
C GLY A 76 -6.78 -14.66 5.88
N LEU A 77 -7.56 -15.41 6.66
CA LEU A 77 -7.89 -15.11 8.06
C LEU A 77 -6.76 -15.57 8.99
N GLY A 78 -6.48 -14.80 10.05
CA GLY A 78 -5.39 -15.12 10.98
C GLY A 78 -5.38 -14.23 12.20
N SER A 79 -4.27 -14.23 12.93
CA SER A 79 -4.06 -13.36 14.10
C SER A 79 -3.73 -11.91 13.69
N HIS A 80 -4.65 -11.29 12.94
CA HIS A 80 -4.58 -9.92 12.46
C HIS A 80 -5.99 -9.33 12.28
N ASN A 81 -6.05 -8.02 12.03
CA ASN A 81 -7.28 -7.29 11.73
C ASN A 81 -7.28 -6.65 10.33
N TYR A 82 -6.46 -7.15 9.41
CA TYR A 82 -6.45 -6.66 8.02
C TYR A 82 -7.75 -6.97 7.28
N CYS A 83 -8.14 -6.08 6.38
CA CYS A 83 -9.24 -6.26 5.43
C CYS A 83 -9.06 -7.57 4.67
N ARG A 84 -10.15 -8.34 4.57
CA ARG A 84 -10.31 -9.52 3.73
C ARG A 84 -11.74 -9.50 3.20
#